data_AF-A0A822FUF0-F1
#
_entry.id   AF-A0A822FUF0-F1
#
_cell.length_a   1.000
_cell.length_b   1.000
_cell.length_c   1.000
_cell.angle_alpha   90.00
_cell.angle_beta   90.00
_cell.angle_gamma   90.00
#
_symmetry.space_group_name_H-M   'P 1'
#
loop_
_entity.id
_entity.type
_entity.pdbx_description
1 polymer ?
#
loop_
_entity_poly.entity_id
_entity_poly.type
_entity_poly.pdbx_seq_one_letter_code
_entity_poly.pdbx_strand_id
1 'polypeptide(L)' 'MADIFAIYPELKQMLTVAVPMKARSASFHSSLLIHGANANMTPGRRPAMTIQMMPDNMFFNGKQNILTKEQMDKLEIGVS' A
#
# COMPACT_ATOMS: atom_id res chain seq x y z
N MET A 1 3.44 -8.87 -6.25
CA MET A 1 4.72 -8.91 -5.51
C MET A 1 5.80 -9.69 -6.25
N ALA A 2 5.51 -10.78 -6.96
CA ALA A 2 6.53 -11.55 -7.67
C ALA A 2 7.32 -10.72 -8.71
N ASP A 3 6.65 -9.80 -9.41
CA ASP A 3 7.27 -9.02 -10.49
C ASP A 3 8.35 -8.05 -10.01
N ILE A 4 8.28 -7.56 -8.76
CA ILE A 4 9.26 -6.60 -8.24
C ILE A 4 10.66 -7.21 -8.18
N PHE A 5 10.76 -8.53 -7.93
CA PHE A 5 12.02 -9.25 -7.87
C PHE A 5 12.54 -9.71 -9.24
N ALA A 6 11.71 -9.60 -10.28
CA ALA A 6 12.16 -9.73 -11.66
C ALA A 6 12.80 -8.43 -12.15
N ILE A 7 12.23 -7.28 -11.73
CA ILE A 7 12.75 -5.95 -12.07
C ILE A 7 13.99 -5.59 -11.22
N TYR A 8 13.95 -5.90 -9.92
CA TYR A 8 14.99 -5.59 -8.94
C TYR A 8 15.43 -6.88 -8.19
N PRO A 9 16.22 -7.75 -8.84
CA PRO A 9 16.62 -9.04 -8.28
C PRO A 9 17.45 -8.94 -7.00
N GLU A 10 18.20 -7.85 -6.81
CA GLU A 10 19.01 -7.56 -5.62
C GLU A 10 18.17 -7.52 -4.33
N LEU A 11 16.90 -7.16 -4.43
CA LEU A 11 15.99 -7.05 -3.29
C LEU A 11 15.68 -8.41 -2.66
N LYS A 12 15.92 -9.53 -3.37
CA LYS A 12 15.80 -10.89 -2.82
C LYS A 12 16.81 -11.17 -1.71
N GLN A 13 17.96 -10.48 -1.72
CA GLN A 13 19.02 -10.68 -0.75
C GLN A 13 18.88 -9.76 0.46
N MET A 14 17.96 -8.79 0.40
CA MET A 14 17.71 -7.88 1.51
C MET A 14 17.01 -8.60 2.66
N LEU A 15 17.48 -8.34 3.87
CA LEU A 15 16.82 -8.82 5.08
C LEU A 15 15.50 -8.06 5.27
N THR A 16 14.44 -8.79 5.59
CA THR A 16 13.16 -8.21 5.96
C THR A 16 13.06 -8.11 7.48
N VAL A 17 12.32 -7.12 7.96
CA VAL A 17 12.08 -6.91 9.39
C VAL A 17 10.60 -7.14 9.68
N ALA A 18 10.31 -8.08 10.58
CA ALA A 18 8.95 -8.29 11.07
C ALA A 18 8.60 -7.20 12.09
N VAL A 19 7.42 -6.57 11.90
CA VAL A 19 6.92 -5.53 12.80
C VAL A 19 5.60 -6.03 13.44
N PRO A 20 5.66 -6.86 14.48
CA PRO A 20 4.46 -7.27 15.20
C PRO A 20 3.88 -6.06 15.94
N MET A 21 2.56 -5.89 15.84
CA MET A 21 1.86 -4.70 16.33
C MET A 21 0.84 -5.08 17.40
N LYS A 22 0.77 -4.28 18.45
CA LYS A 22 -0.30 -4.40 19.47
C LYS A 22 -1.56 -3.70 18.95
N ALA A 23 -2.72 -4.11 19.46
CA ALA A 23 -3.96 -3.37 19.20
C ALA A 23 -3.76 -1.88 19.52
N ARG A 24 -4.25 -1.02 18.63
CA ARG A 24 -4.16 0.47 18.72
C ARG A 24 -2.75 1.06 18.51
N SER A 25 -1.74 0.25 18.17
CA SER A 25 -0.48 0.79 17.64
C SER A 25 -0.57 1.10 16.15
N ALA A 26 0.35 1.93 15.64
CA ALA A 26 0.44 2.30 14.23
C ALA A 26 1.89 2.22 13.75
N SER A 27 2.07 1.94 12.46
CA SER A 27 3.35 2.00 11.77
C SER A 27 3.21 2.95 10.58
N PHE A 28 4.26 3.68 10.28
CA PHE A 28 4.33 4.55 9.11
C PHE A 28 5.39 4.00 8.16
N HIS A 29 5.09 4.03 6.87
CA HIS A 29 6.05 3.65 5.84
C HIS A 29 5.94 4.61 4.66
N SER A 30 7.08 4.88 4.03
CA SER A 30 7.13 5.62 2.76
C SER A 30 6.36 4.86 1.67
N SER A 31 5.80 5.60 0.69
CA SER A 31 5.11 5.01 -0.47
C SER A 31 6.02 4.15 -1.34
N LEU A 32 7.34 4.33 -1.24
CA LEU A 32 8.34 3.54 -1.97
C LEU A 32 8.86 2.32 -1.20
N LEU A 33 8.50 2.16 0.08
CA LEU A 33 8.97 1.03 0.88
C LEU A 33 8.27 -0.25 0.43
N ILE A 34 9.07 -1.25 0.07
CA ILE A 34 8.58 -2.61 -0.17
C ILE A 34 8.16 -3.22 1.16
N HIS A 35 6.90 -3.59 1.27
CA HIS A 35 6.34 -4.21 2.46
C HIS A 35 5.31 -5.28 2.07
N GLY A 36 5.03 -6.15 3.03
CA GLY A 36 4.04 -7.20 2.89
C GLY A 36 3.49 -7.60 4.25
N ALA A 37 2.45 -8.39 4.24
CA ALA A 37 1.87 -8.96 5.45
C ALA A 37 1.78 -10.47 5.32
N ASN A 38 2.22 -11.18 6.37
CA ASN A 38 2.10 -12.63 6.41
C ASN A 38 0.63 -13.06 6.49
N ALA A 39 0.37 -14.29 6.03
CA ALA A 39 -0.89 -14.98 6.23
C ALA A 39 -1.26 -15.02 7.72
N ASN A 40 -2.55 -14.90 8.02
CA ASN A 40 -3.03 -15.05 9.39
C ASN A 40 -3.14 -16.53 9.74
N MET A 41 -2.24 -17.02 10.60
CA MET A 41 -2.18 -18.42 11.02
C MET A 41 -3.04 -18.71 12.27
N THR A 42 -4.03 -17.85 12.58
CA THR A 42 -4.94 -18.00 13.72
C THR A 42 -6.39 -18.00 13.25
N PRO A 43 -7.34 -18.59 14.01
CA PRO A 43 -8.76 -18.53 13.67
C PRO A 43 -9.40 -17.16 13.92
N GLY A 44 -8.72 -16.26 14.65
CA GLY A 44 -9.21 -14.92 14.92
C GLY A 44 -9.08 -13.99 13.72
N ARG A 45 -9.87 -12.91 13.67
CA ARG A 45 -9.71 -11.87 12.64
C ARG A 45 -8.51 -10.97 12.98
N ARG A 46 -7.84 -10.45 11.94
CA ARG A 46 -6.76 -9.45 12.06
C ARG A 46 -7.23 -8.11 11.46
N PRO A 47 -8.13 -7.36 12.13
CA PRO A 47 -8.60 -6.07 11.61
C PRO A 47 -7.46 -5.04 11.64
N ALA A 48 -7.36 -4.26 10.57
CA ALA A 48 -6.44 -3.13 10.45
C ALA A 48 -7.10 -2.05 9.57
N MET A 49 -6.65 -0.81 9.74
CA MET A 49 -7.05 0.32 8.89
C MET A 49 -5.80 0.92 8.28
N THR A 50 -5.82 1.10 6.96
CA THR A 50 -4.74 1.74 6.21
C THR A 50 -5.16 3.14 5.83
N ILE A 51 -4.31 4.13 6.10
CA ILE A 51 -4.51 5.52 5.71
C ILE A 51 -3.34 5.91 4.82
N GLN A 52 -3.63 6.37 3.60
CA GLN A 52 -2.62 6.94 2.72
C GLN A 52 -2.69 8.45 2.84
N MET A 53 -1.58 9.07 3.25
CA MET A 53 -1.45 10.51 3.34
C MET A 53 -0.67 10.98 2.11
N MET A 54 -1.29 11.84 1.31
CA MET A 54 -0.64 12.47 0.16
C MET A 54 -0.24 13.90 0.53
N PRO A 55 0.87 14.43 -0.02
CA PRO A 55 1.19 15.84 0.11
C PRO A 55 0.08 16.73 -0.44
N ASP A 56 0.03 17.97 0.05
CA ASP A 56 -0.82 19.00 -0.54
C ASP A 56 -0.47 19.22 -2.01
N ASN A 57 -1.46 19.63 -2.81
CA ASN A 57 -1.33 19.89 -4.26
C ASN A 57 -1.01 18.64 -5.11
N MET A 58 -1.34 17.45 -4.62
CA MET A 58 -1.35 16.23 -5.43
C MET A 58 -2.69 16.09 -6.17
N PHE A 59 -2.62 15.91 -7.48
CA PHE A 59 -3.80 15.75 -8.34
C PHE A 59 -3.97 14.32 -8.83
N PHE A 60 -5.20 13.97 -9.20
CA PHE A 60 -5.46 12.71 -9.89
C PHE A 60 -4.71 12.66 -11.23
N ASN A 61 -4.04 11.54 -11.50
CA ASN A 61 -3.14 11.38 -12.65
C ASN A 61 -3.74 10.57 -13.83
N GLY A 62 -5.04 10.28 -13.79
CA GLY A 62 -5.74 9.54 -14.83
C GLY A 62 -5.66 8.01 -14.73
N LYS A 63 -4.85 7.44 -13.82
CA LYS A 63 -4.68 5.99 -13.71
C LYS A 63 -5.72 5.37 -12.77
N GLN A 64 -6.60 4.54 -13.32
CA GLN A 64 -7.56 3.75 -12.54
C GLN A 64 -6.84 2.64 -11.77
N ASN A 65 -7.19 2.48 -10.49
CA ASN A 65 -6.73 1.38 -9.66
C ASN A 65 -7.95 0.57 -9.17
N ILE A 66 -8.38 0.82 -7.93
CA ILE A 66 -9.49 0.09 -7.29
C ILE A 66 -10.87 0.71 -7.54
N LEU A 67 -10.91 1.92 -8.13
CA LEU A 67 -12.14 2.67 -8.31
C LEU A 67 -13.02 2.01 -9.38
N THR A 68 -14.34 2.06 -9.19
CA THR A 68 -15.30 1.64 -10.21
C THR A 68 -15.28 2.61 -11.38
N LYS A 69 -15.81 2.17 -12.54
CA LYS A 69 -15.97 3.07 -13.69
C LYS A 69 -16.76 4.33 -13.34
N GLU A 70 -17.87 4.17 -12.62
CA GLU A 70 -18.71 5.31 -12.20
C GLU A 70 -17.95 6.30 -11.30
N GLN A 71 -17.07 5.81 -10.43
CA GLN A 71 -16.22 6.66 -9.60
C GLN A 71 -15.15 7.37 -10.45
N MET A 72 -14.56 6.66 -11.40
CA MET A 72 -13.55 7.21 -12.31
C MET A 72 -14.10 8.29 -13.23
N ASP A 73 -15.31 8.11 -13.75
CA ASP A 73 -15.96 9.07 -14.66
C ASP A 73 -16.28 10.42 -13.97
N LYS A 74 -16.16 10.48 -12.63
CA LYS A 74 -16.33 11.71 -11.83
C LYS A 74 -15.02 12.44 -11.54
N LEU A 75 -13.87 11.89 -11.96
CA LEU A 75 -12.56 12.48 -11.69
C LEU A 75 -11.99 13.15 -12.95
N GLU A 76 -11.41 14.34 -12.77
CA GLU A 76 -10.69 15.07 -13.80
C GLU A 76 -9.20 15.11 -13.48
N ILE A 77 -8.36 14.98 -14.52
CA ILE A 77 -6.90 15.02 -14.36
C ILE A 77 -6.49 16.45 -14.00
N GLY A 78 -5.61 16.60 -13.01
CA GLY A 78 -5.08 17.92 -12.61
C GLY A 78 -6.01 18.73 -11.71
N VAL A 79 -7.12 18.15 -11.26
CA VAL A 79 -8.07 18.78 -10.32
C VAL A 79 -7.95 18.15 -8.94
N SER A 80 -8.00 19.00 -7.91
CA SER A 80 -7.93 18.63 -6.49
C SER A 80 -9.28 18.17 -5.97
#